data_AF-I4A1A2-F1
#
_entry.id   AF-I4A1A2-F1
#
_cell.length_a   1.000
_cell.length_b   1.000
_cell.length_c   1.000
_cell.angle_alpha   90.00
_cell.angle_beta   90.00
_cell.angle_gamma   90.00
#
_symmetry.space_group_name_H-M   'P 1'
#
loop_
_entity.id
_entity.type
_entity.pdbx_description
1 polymer ?
#
loop_
_entity_poly.entity_id
_entity_poly.type
_entity_poly.pdbx_seq_one_letter_code
_entity_poly.pdbx_strand_id
1 'polypeptide(L)'
;MNHIIKTIIFFGLFFSLFNCTPNYIALQDAEQGLFLDRSKKVSVNTFFNRRMESELKSRIDRNWYIVNEDLDHVYFGQMKKENNITMINPFYRVDKASLDSIFPGYRSIEGKFIKAKIFQSFVKPIIEERLNTLCPQSQQIDYKKRDYKLTKNGIESEVKFVGKCYEKRIFTAEIKATLNPKNLEIISEDIKIK
;
A
#
# COMPACT_ATOMS: atom_id res chain seq x y z
N MET A 1 -7.46 58.04 -21.12
CA MET A 1 -6.95 57.09 -20.09
C MET A 1 -8.01 56.07 -19.62
N ASN A 2 -8.91 55.61 -20.51
CA ASN A 2 -10.02 54.69 -20.17
C ASN A 2 -10.16 53.49 -21.13
N HIS A 3 -9.24 53.31 -22.09
CA HIS A 3 -9.29 52.23 -23.07
C HIS A 3 -8.23 51.13 -22.89
N ILE A 4 -7.24 51.32 -22.00
CA ILE A 4 -6.18 50.33 -21.74
C ILE A 4 -6.62 49.28 -20.70
N ILE A 5 -7.60 49.61 -19.84
CA ILE A 5 -8.04 48.73 -18.74
C ILE A 5 -9.03 47.65 -19.23
N LYS A 6 -9.72 47.86 -20.35
CA LYS A 6 -10.70 46.88 -20.88
C LYS A 6 -10.07 45.70 -21.62
N THR A 7 -8.81 45.80 -22.05
CA THR A 7 -8.14 44.72 -22.83
C THR A 7 -7.51 43.66 -21.92
N ILE A 8 -7.26 43.97 -20.65
CA ILE A 8 -6.60 43.04 -19.70
C ILE A 8 -7.60 42.08 -19.04
N ILE A 9 -8.89 42.44 -18.97
CA ILE A 9 -9.92 41.61 -18.32
C ILE A 9 -10.39 40.45 -19.22
N PHE A 10 -10.13 40.50 -20.54
CA PHE A 10 -10.51 39.42 -21.46
C PHE A 10 -9.48 38.29 -21.57
N PHE A 11 -8.22 38.52 -21.15
CA PHE A 11 -7.17 37.49 -21.16
C PHE A 11 -7.02 36.74 -19.83
N GLY A 12 -7.64 37.21 -18.75
CA GLY A 12 -7.58 36.57 -17.42
C GLY A 12 -8.59 35.45 -17.18
N LEU A 13 -9.55 35.25 -18.09
CA LEU A 13 -10.65 34.29 -17.94
C LEU A 13 -10.46 32.98 -18.72
N PHE A 14 -9.34 32.80 -19.43
CA PHE A 14 -9.05 31.59 -20.20
C PHE A 14 -8.13 30.58 -19.49
N PHE A 15 -7.59 30.89 -18.31
CA PHE A 15 -6.64 30.02 -17.60
C PHE A 15 -7.24 29.19 -16.44
N SER A 16 -8.54 29.23 -16.20
CA SER A 16 -9.18 28.43 -15.14
C SER A 16 -9.76 27.08 -15.60
N LEU A 17 -9.61 26.72 -16.88
CA LEU A 17 -10.04 25.41 -17.42
C LEU A 17 -8.93 24.34 -17.43
N PHE A 18 -7.77 24.60 -16.81
CA PHE A 18 -6.71 23.60 -16.70
C PHE A 18 -7.11 22.47 -15.72
N ASN A 19 -7.71 21.44 -16.32
CA ASN A 19 -7.51 20.02 -16.05
C ASN A 19 -8.02 19.46 -14.71
N CYS A 20 -9.34 19.29 -14.61
CA CYS A 20 -9.88 18.10 -13.96
C CYS A 20 -9.80 16.92 -14.95
N THR A 21 -8.58 16.50 -15.30
CA THR A 21 -8.42 15.24 -16.04
C THR A 21 -8.94 14.10 -15.17
N PRO A 22 -9.84 13.25 -15.69
CA PRO A 22 -10.38 12.14 -14.93
C PRO A 22 -9.24 11.23 -14.47
N ASN A 23 -9.17 10.96 -13.16
CA ASN A 23 -8.15 10.12 -12.56
C ASN A 23 -8.50 8.62 -12.69
N TYR A 24 -8.97 8.22 -13.87
CA TYR A 24 -9.32 6.85 -14.23
C TYR A 24 -9.05 6.60 -15.71
N ILE A 25 -8.92 5.33 -16.08
CA ILE A 25 -8.63 4.90 -17.44
C ILE A 25 -9.19 3.48 -17.67
N ALA A 26 -9.49 3.09 -18.91
CA ALA A 26 -9.79 1.69 -19.22
C ALA A 26 -8.54 0.83 -18.99
N LEU A 27 -8.72 -0.39 -18.45
CA LEU A 27 -7.61 -1.29 -18.18
C LEU A 27 -6.77 -1.55 -19.44
N GLN A 28 -7.44 -1.85 -20.56
CA GLN A 28 -6.78 -2.15 -21.83
C GLN A 28 -5.95 -0.96 -22.34
N ASP A 29 -6.46 0.26 -22.24
CA ASP A 29 -5.72 1.47 -22.62
C ASP A 29 -4.48 1.66 -21.73
N ALA A 30 -4.65 1.44 -20.42
CA ALA A 30 -3.55 1.53 -19.47
C ALA A 30 -2.46 0.50 -19.80
N GLU A 31 -2.82 -0.76 -20.04
CA GLU A 31 -1.89 -1.84 -20.40
C GLU A 31 -1.16 -1.57 -21.73
N GLN A 32 -1.81 -0.89 -22.68
CA GLN A 32 -1.22 -0.50 -23.96
C GLN A 32 -0.39 0.78 -23.90
N GLY A 33 -0.37 1.48 -22.76
CA GLY A 33 0.39 2.72 -22.58
C GLY A 33 -0.29 3.94 -23.20
N LEU A 34 -1.60 3.87 -23.42
CA LEU A 34 -2.39 4.98 -23.93
C LEU A 34 -2.87 5.86 -22.78
N PHE A 35 -2.99 7.17 -23.02
CA PHE A 35 -3.55 8.15 -22.08
C PHE A 35 -2.94 8.14 -20.66
N LEU A 36 -1.65 7.76 -20.55
CA LEU A 36 -0.92 7.67 -19.28
C LEU A 36 -0.81 9.04 -18.58
N ASP A 37 -0.92 10.13 -19.32
CA ASP A 37 -0.96 11.52 -18.83
C ASP A 37 -2.15 11.80 -17.88
N ARG A 38 -3.22 11.00 -17.95
CA ARG A 38 -4.38 11.08 -17.04
C ARG A 38 -4.08 10.63 -15.62
N SER A 39 -2.95 9.95 -15.40
CA SER A 39 -2.55 9.47 -14.08
C SER A 39 -2.12 10.62 -13.17
N LYS A 40 -2.59 10.59 -11.91
CA LYS A 40 -2.10 11.52 -10.89
C LYS A 40 -0.76 11.06 -10.33
N LYS A 41 0.22 11.96 -10.36
CA LYS A 41 1.54 11.73 -9.74
C LYS A 41 1.41 11.63 -8.22
N VAL A 42 2.04 10.61 -7.63
CA VAL A 42 2.08 10.37 -6.19
C VAL A 42 3.50 10.03 -5.72
N SER A 43 3.72 10.07 -4.41
CA SER A 43 5.01 9.71 -3.80
C SER A 43 5.20 8.19 -3.69
N VAL A 44 6.45 7.76 -3.51
CA VAL A 44 6.79 6.35 -3.20
C VAL A 44 6.07 5.86 -1.94
N ASN A 45 5.95 6.69 -0.90
CA ASN A 45 5.22 6.33 0.32
C ASN A 45 3.72 6.16 0.06
N THR A 46 3.13 7.01 -0.79
CA THR A 46 1.73 6.84 -1.20
C THR A 46 1.55 5.53 -1.95
N PHE A 47 2.44 5.22 -2.91
CA PHE A 47 2.44 3.95 -3.63
C PHE A 47 2.53 2.77 -2.64
N PHE A 48 3.50 2.79 -1.71
CA PHE A 48 3.70 1.74 -0.72
C PHE A 48 2.45 1.54 0.14
N ASN A 49 1.89 2.61 0.72
CA ASN A 49 0.72 2.54 1.57
C ASN A 49 -0.48 1.91 0.83
N ARG A 50 -0.71 2.29 -0.43
CA ARG A 50 -1.74 1.67 -1.27
C ARG A 50 -1.49 0.18 -1.47
N ARG A 51 -0.26 -0.22 -1.79
CA ARG A 51 0.09 -1.65 -1.94
C ARG A 51 -0.09 -2.44 -0.63
N MET A 52 0.01 -1.80 0.54
CA MET A 52 -0.23 -2.43 1.84
C MET A 52 -1.71 -2.68 2.14
N GLU A 53 -2.62 -1.93 1.51
CA GLU A 53 -4.08 -2.13 1.63
C GLU A 53 -4.55 -3.44 0.96
N SER A 54 -3.74 -4.05 0.10
CA SER A 54 -4.11 -5.31 -0.55
C SER A 54 -4.19 -6.45 0.48
N GLU A 55 -5.33 -7.14 0.51
CA GLU A 55 -5.64 -8.19 1.50
C GLU A 55 -5.52 -9.60 0.89
N LEU A 56 -5.29 -10.61 1.74
CA LEU A 56 -5.23 -12.02 1.31
C LEU A 56 -6.58 -12.55 0.80
N LYS A 57 -7.69 -12.00 1.29
CA LYS A 57 -9.07 -12.48 1.03
C LYS A 57 -9.95 -11.48 0.28
N SER A 58 -9.38 -10.41 -0.29
CA SER A 58 -10.20 -9.39 -0.95
C SER A 58 -10.80 -9.90 -2.26
N ARG A 59 -12.03 -9.45 -2.52
CA ARG A 59 -12.59 -9.37 -3.87
C ARG A 59 -11.59 -8.63 -4.76
N ILE A 60 -11.43 -9.09 -6.01
CA ILE A 60 -10.43 -8.63 -6.98
C ILE A 60 -10.41 -7.09 -7.13
N ASP A 61 -11.55 -6.44 -6.87
CA ASP A 61 -11.83 -5.01 -6.98
C ASP A 61 -11.16 -4.12 -5.92
N ARG A 62 -10.54 -4.69 -4.86
CA ARG A 62 -9.89 -3.88 -3.80
C ARG A 62 -8.37 -3.91 -3.82
N ASN A 63 -7.77 -4.77 -4.63
CA ASN A 63 -6.32 -4.83 -4.74
C ASN A 63 -5.80 -3.69 -5.62
N TRP A 64 -4.57 -3.29 -5.34
CA TRP A 64 -3.85 -2.28 -6.10
C TRP A 64 -2.91 -2.96 -7.08
N TYR A 65 -3.04 -2.67 -8.37
CA TYR A 65 -2.30 -3.33 -9.44
C TYR A 65 -1.39 -2.35 -10.14
N ILE A 66 -0.19 -2.79 -10.49
CA ILE A 66 0.65 -2.14 -11.49
C ILE A 66 0.09 -2.54 -12.84
N VAL A 67 -0.21 -1.56 -13.68
CA VAL A 67 -0.92 -1.76 -14.96
C VAL A 67 -0.06 -1.41 -16.17
N ASN A 68 0.96 -0.56 -15.97
CA ASN A 68 1.98 -0.26 -16.97
C ASN A 68 3.25 0.28 -16.30
N GLU A 69 4.35 0.26 -17.02
CA GLU A 69 5.61 0.89 -16.67
C GLU A 69 6.29 1.42 -17.95
N ASP A 70 6.80 2.65 -17.90
CA ASP A 70 7.68 3.18 -18.93
C ASP A 70 9.10 3.39 -18.38
N LEU A 71 9.91 4.24 -19.03
CA LEU A 71 11.27 4.55 -18.59
C LEU A 71 11.29 5.35 -17.29
N ASP A 72 10.30 6.22 -17.08
CA ASP A 72 10.31 7.23 -16.02
C ASP A 72 9.33 6.89 -14.88
N HIS A 73 8.28 6.14 -15.15
CA HIS A 73 7.14 5.98 -14.26
C HIS A 73 6.62 4.54 -14.17
N VAL A 74 6.05 4.24 -13.01
CA VAL A 74 5.23 3.05 -12.75
C VAL A 74 3.79 3.49 -12.55
N TYR A 75 2.87 2.89 -13.30
CA TYR A 75 1.46 3.22 -13.32
C TYR A 75 0.65 2.16 -12.59
N PHE A 76 -0.25 2.59 -11.70
CA PHE A 76 -0.97 1.68 -10.83
C PHE A 76 -2.33 2.20 -10.39
N GLY A 77 -3.21 1.30 -9.93
CA GLY A 77 -4.53 1.67 -9.44
C GLY A 77 -5.38 0.47 -9.02
N GLN A 78 -6.65 0.71 -8.68
CA GLN A 78 -7.60 -0.35 -8.35
C GLN A 78 -8.47 -0.68 -9.57
N MET A 79 -8.75 -1.96 -9.77
CA MET A 79 -9.68 -2.39 -10.82
C MET A 79 -11.12 -2.14 -10.37
N LYS A 80 -11.90 -1.42 -11.18
CA LYS A 80 -13.33 -1.23 -11.01
C LYS A 80 -14.05 -1.70 -12.26
N LYS A 81 -14.99 -2.62 -12.13
CA LYS A 81 -15.83 -3.07 -13.24
C LYS A 81 -17.10 -2.21 -13.30
N GLU A 82 -17.36 -1.61 -14.45
CA GLU A 82 -18.54 -0.77 -14.71
C GLU A 82 -19.09 -1.09 -16.10
N ASN A 83 -20.36 -1.51 -16.20
CA ASN A 83 -21.02 -1.83 -17.49
C ASN A 83 -20.20 -2.76 -18.41
N ASN A 84 -19.65 -3.85 -17.85
CA ASN A 84 -18.77 -4.82 -18.53
C ASN A 84 -17.39 -4.30 -18.97
N ILE A 85 -17.06 -3.04 -18.70
CA ILE A 85 -15.72 -2.47 -18.93
C ILE A 85 -14.95 -2.49 -17.61
N THR A 86 -13.71 -2.98 -17.65
CA THR A 86 -12.79 -2.89 -16.51
C THR A 86 -12.00 -1.59 -16.62
N MET A 87 -12.11 -0.77 -15.59
CA MET A 87 -11.42 0.50 -15.45
C MET A 87 -10.39 0.41 -14.33
N ILE A 88 -9.37 1.25 -14.40
CA ILE A 88 -8.45 1.55 -13.31
C ILE A 88 -8.87 2.86 -12.67
N ASN A 89 -9.32 2.81 -11.41
CA ASN A 89 -9.75 3.97 -10.66
C ASN A 89 -9.54 3.75 -9.15
N PRO A 90 -8.73 4.58 -8.46
CA PRO A 90 -7.98 5.71 -9.00
C PRO A 90 -6.76 5.26 -9.84
N PHE A 91 -6.37 6.06 -10.83
CA PHE A 91 -5.21 5.83 -11.69
C PHE A 91 -4.03 6.73 -11.31
N TYR A 92 -2.93 6.14 -10.84
CA TYR A 92 -1.79 6.87 -10.32
C TYR A 92 -0.51 6.53 -11.07
N ARG A 93 0.48 7.43 -10.95
CA ARG A 93 1.86 7.18 -11.35
C ARG A 93 2.84 7.58 -10.27
N VAL A 94 3.95 6.85 -10.18
CA VAL A 94 5.07 7.15 -9.28
C VAL A 94 6.37 7.14 -10.08
N ASP A 95 7.32 7.97 -9.68
CA ASP A 95 8.66 8.03 -10.25
C ASP A 95 9.39 6.68 -10.07
N LYS A 96 9.81 6.09 -11.19
CA LYS A 96 10.39 4.74 -11.23
C LYS A 96 11.77 4.70 -10.59
N ALA A 97 12.64 5.66 -10.89
CA ALA A 97 13.99 5.71 -10.33
C ALA A 97 13.97 5.81 -8.79
N SER A 98 13.09 6.65 -8.25
CA SER A 98 12.87 6.77 -6.81
C SER A 98 12.31 5.49 -6.20
N LEU A 99 11.38 4.83 -6.90
CA LEU A 99 10.78 3.58 -6.45
C LEU A 99 11.80 2.43 -6.43
N ASP A 100 12.59 2.27 -7.49
CA ASP A 100 13.66 1.29 -7.59
C ASP A 100 14.73 1.49 -6.50
N SER A 101 15.01 2.75 -6.13
CA SER A 101 15.97 3.05 -5.07
C SER A 101 15.44 2.76 -3.66
N ILE A 102 14.19 3.13 -3.36
CA ILE A 102 13.65 3.09 -1.98
C ILE A 102 12.91 1.76 -1.71
N PHE A 103 12.17 1.26 -2.69
CA PHE A 103 11.37 0.04 -2.60
C PHE A 103 11.57 -0.89 -3.81
N PRO A 104 12.79 -1.41 -4.03
CA PRO A 104 13.14 -2.21 -5.21
C PRO A 104 12.28 -3.47 -5.41
N GLY A 105 11.67 -4.01 -4.36
CA GLY A 105 10.81 -5.19 -4.43
C GLY A 105 9.35 -4.91 -4.82
N TYR A 106 8.99 -3.68 -5.23
CA TYR A 106 7.60 -3.25 -5.41
C TYR A 106 6.74 -4.10 -6.36
N ARG A 107 7.38 -4.80 -7.32
CA ARG A 107 6.69 -5.68 -8.28
C ARG A 107 6.18 -6.96 -7.63
N SER A 108 6.92 -7.51 -6.67
CA SER A 108 6.62 -8.79 -6.03
C SER A 108 6.09 -8.64 -4.61
N ILE A 109 6.38 -7.52 -3.94
CA ILE A 109 6.02 -7.29 -2.54
C ILE A 109 4.70 -6.52 -2.45
N GLU A 110 3.76 -7.12 -1.71
CA GLU A 110 2.42 -6.62 -1.40
C GLU A 110 2.17 -6.75 0.09
N GLY A 111 1.18 -6.03 0.61
CA GLY A 111 0.81 -6.09 2.03
C GLY A 111 0.55 -7.52 2.51
N LYS A 112 -0.06 -8.36 1.67
CA LYS A 112 -0.33 -9.77 1.97
C LYS A 112 0.94 -10.59 2.27
N PHE A 113 2.03 -10.32 1.56
CA PHE A 113 3.30 -11.05 1.73
C PHE A 113 4.03 -10.60 3.00
N ILE A 114 3.99 -9.31 3.32
CA ILE A 114 4.54 -8.78 4.57
C ILE A 114 3.75 -9.33 5.77
N LYS A 115 2.41 -9.28 5.71
CA LYS A 115 1.53 -9.87 6.73
C LYS A 115 1.86 -11.34 6.98
N ALA A 116 2.00 -12.12 5.90
CA ALA A 116 2.34 -13.54 6.00
C ALA A 116 3.74 -13.76 6.59
N LYS A 117 4.74 -12.99 6.16
CA LYS A 117 6.12 -13.07 6.68
C LYS A 117 6.16 -12.80 8.18
N ILE A 118 5.55 -11.71 8.64
CA ILE A 118 5.51 -11.34 10.06
C ILE A 118 4.75 -12.39 10.88
N PHE A 119 3.64 -12.92 10.35
CA PHE A 119 2.90 -13.97 11.02
C PHE A 119 3.73 -15.23 11.20
N GLN A 120 4.36 -15.73 10.13
CA GLN A 120 5.14 -16.96 10.17
C GLN A 120 6.42 -16.83 10.99
N SER A 121 7.12 -15.70 10.88
CA SER A 121 8.40 -15.49 11.57
C SER A 121 8.25 -15.20 13.05
N PHE A 122 7.16 -14.56 13.48
CA PHE A 122 7.05 -14.05 14.86
C PHE A 122 5.77 -14.48 15.58
N VAL A 123 4.62 -14.23 14.96
CA VAL A 123 3.33 -14.40 15.66
C VAL A 123 3.04 -15.88 15.91
N LYS A 124 3.20 -16.72 14.88
CA LYS A 124 2.95 -18.16 14.96
C LYS A 124 3.82 -18.86 16.02
N PRO A 125 5.17 -18.68 16.04
CA PRO A 125 6.01 -19.23 17.11
C PRO A 125 5.55 -18.82 18.51
N ILE A 126 5.23 -17.54 18.74
CA ILE A 126 4.77 -17.06 20.04
C ILE A 126 3.45 -17.73 20.46
N ILE A 127 2.51 -17.90 19.53
CA ILE A 127 1.25 -18.60 19.79
C ILE A 127 1.51 -20.07 20.13
N GLU A 128 2.36 -20.74 19.36
CA GLU A 128 2.67 -22.16 19.55
C GLU A 128 3.39 -22.42 20.88
N GLU A 129 4.37 -21.60 21.24
CA GLU A 129 5.15 -21.77 22.47
C GLU A 129 4.40 -21.35 23.73
N ARG A 130 3.53 -20.33 23.65
CA ARG A 130 2.90 -19.73 24.84
C ARG A 130 1.42 -20.01 24.94
N LEU A 131 0.68 -19.85 23.85
CA LEU A 131 -0.78 -19.94 23.90
C LEU A 131 -1.25 -21.39 23.82
N ASN A 132 -0.70 -22.18 22.89
CA ASN A 132 -1.08 -23.58 22.74
C ASN A 132 -0.69 -24.42 23.96
N THR A 133 0.43 -24.10 24.60
CA THR A 133 0.90 -24.80 25.82
C THR A 133 0.02 -24.49 27.03
N LEU A 134 -0.51 -23.27 27.14
CA LEU A 134 -1.33 -22.83 28.28
C LEU A 134 -2.84 -22.96 28.04
N CYS A 135 -3.29 -23.00 26.78
CA CYS A 135 -4.71 -23.00 26.40
C CYS A 135 -4.98 -23.70 25.05
N PRO A 136 -4.87 -25.03 24.96
CA PRO A 136 -4.98 -25.75 23.70
C PRO A 136 -6.41 -25.79 23.11
N GLN A 137 -7.46 -25.62 23.92
CA GLN A 137 -8.85 -25.88 23.50
C GLN A 137 -9.68 -24.62 23.16
N SER A 138 -9.27 -23.42 23.58
CA SER A 138 -10.07 -22.19 23.45
C SER A 138 -9.21 -20.94 23.31
N GLN A 139 -8.25 -21.00 22.39
CA GLN A 139 -7.35 -19.89 22.14
C GLN A 139 -8.01 -18.80 21.28
N GLN A 140 -7.76 -17.56 21.66
CA GLN A 140 -8.14 -16.39 20.88
C GLN A 140 -6.95 -15.42 20.77
N ILE A 141 -6.78 -14.83 19.60
CA ILE A 141 -5.76 -13.82 19.34
C ILE A 141 -6.46 -12.51 18.96
N ASP A 142 -6.17 -11.47 19.74
CA ASP A 142 -6.75 -10.15 19.57
C ASP A 142 -5.65 -9.17 19.12
N TYR A 143 -5.62 -8.85 17.83
CA TYR A 143 -4.67 -7.91 17.25
C TYR A 143 -5.04 -6.47 17.61
N LYS A 144 -4.18 -5.79 18.34
CA LYS A 144 -4.34 -4.38 18.74
C LYS A 144 -3.69 -3.41 17.77
N LYS A 145 -2.62 -3.81 17.10
CA LYS A 145 -1.93 -2.99 16.11
C LYS A 145 -1.28 -3.86 15.04
N ARG A 146 -1.38 -3.41 13.79
CA ARG A 146 -0.64 -3.93 12.63
C ARG A 146 -0.37 -2.74 11.72
N ASP A 147 0.87 -2.29 11.69
CA ASP A 147 1.28 -1.12 10.93
C ASP A 147 2.54 -1.41 10.13
N TYR A 148 2.63 -0.80 8.94
CA TYR A 148 3.73 -0.98 8.01
C TYR A 148 4.15 0.37 7.44
N LYS A 149 5.44 0.67 7.51
CA LYS A 149 5.98 1.94 7.05
C LYS A 149 7.25 1.72 6.25
N LEU A 150 7.32 2.33 5.08
CA LEU A 150 8.54 2.38 4.28
C LEU A 150 9.44 3.51 4.79
N THR A 151 10.70 3.19 5.05
CA THR A 151 11.72 4.14 5.49
C THR A 151 13.02 3.94 4.73
N LYS A 152 14.00 4.82 4.95
CA LYS A 152 15.35 4.67 4.40
C LYS A 152 16.08 3.40 4.85
N ASN A 153 15.67 2.81 5.97
CA ASN A 153 16.31 1.62 6.53
C ASN A 153 15.60 0.31 6.11
N GLY A 154 14.48 0.42 5.39
CA GLY A 154 13.63 -0.70 4.99
C GLY A 154 12.18 -0.53 5.41
N ILE A 155 11.46 -1.65 5.41
CA ILE A 155 10.04 -1.71 5.76
C ILE A 155 9.93 -1.98 7.26
N GLU A 156 9.56 -0.97 8.02
CA GLU A 156 9.25 -1.11 9.43
C GLU A 156 7.86 -1.74 9.58
N SER A 157 7.77 -2.77 10.42
CA SER A 157 6.54 -3.48 10.75
C SER A 157 6.37 -3.48 12.26
N GLU A 158 5.19 -3.06 12.72
CA GLU A 158 4.82 -3.13 14.13
C GLU A 158 3.54 -3.95 14.30
N VAL A 159 3.62 -5.02 15.09
CA VAL A 159 2.49 -5.88 15.40
C VAL A 159 2.34 -6.01 16.90
N LYS A 160 1.15 -5.68 17.41
CA LYS A 160 0.78 -5.89 18.80
C LYS A 160 -0.45 -6.77 18.89
N PHE A 161 -0.37 -7.83 19.67
CA PHE A 161 -1.49 -8.75 19.86
C PHE A 161 -1.55 -9.28 21.29
N VAL A 162 -2.75 -9.69 21.69
CA VAL A 162 -3.04 -10.28 22.99
C VAL A 162 -3.45 -11.73 22.77
N GLY A 163 -2.75 -12.66 23.42
CA GLY A 163 -3.17 -14.05 23.51
C GLY A 163 -4.13 -14.22 24.67
N LYS A 164 -5.32 -14.77 24.41
CA LYS A 164 -6.33 -15.06 25.42
C LYS A 164 -6.68 -16.54 25.45
N CYS A 165 -7.02 -17.02 26.64
CA CYS A 165 -7.68 -18.29 26.86
C CYS A 165 -9.10 -18.00 27.32
N TYR A 166 -10.10 -18.34 26.50
CA TYR A 166 -11.45 -17.79 26.64
C TYR A 166 -11.36 -16.24 26.70
N GLU A 167 -11.93 -15.62 27.72
CA GLU A 167 -11.87 -14.16 27.93
C GLU A 167 -10.64 -13.70 28.75
N LYS A 168 -9.87 -14.63 29.33
CA LYS A 168 -8.73 -14.29 30.18
C LYS A 168 -7.50 -14.04 29.33
N ARG A 169 -6.93 -12.83 29.45
CA ARG A 169 -5.62 -12.50 28.87
C ARG A 169 -4.53 -13.36 29.51
N ILE A 170 -3.71 -13.99 28.66
CA ILE A 170 -2.54 -14.77 29.05
C ILE A 170 -1.27 -13.93 28.87
N PHE A 171 -1.12 -13.26 27.72
CA PHE A 171 0.03 -12.39 27.46
C PHE A 171 -0.33 -11.28 26.47
N THR A 172 0.52 -10.26 26.41
CA THR A 172 0.59 -9.27 25.34
C THR A 172 1.94 -9.33 24.68
N ALA A 173 1.97 -9.49 23.36
CA ALA A 173 3.19 -9.44 22.56
C ALA A 173 3.21 -8.17 21.71
N GLU A 174 4.36 -7.53 21.66
CA GLU A 174 4.69 -6.40 20.78
C GLU A 174 5.94 -6.78 20.00
N ILE A 175 5.80 -6.81 18.67
CA ILE A 175 6.85 -7.15 17.72
C ILE A 175 7.13 -5.90 16.89
N LYS A 176 8.38 -5.49 16.84
CA LYS A 176 8.89 -4.50 15.89
C LYS A 176 9.95 -5.16 15.04
N ALA A 177 9.79 -5.09 13.73
CA ALA A 177 10.75 -5.66 12.80
C ALA A 177 11.02 -4.69 11.66
N THR A 178 12.26 -4.69 11.17
CA THR A 178 12.64 -3.99 9.94
C THR A 178 12.94 -5.05 8.89
N LEU A 179 12.26 -4.98 7.75
CA LEU A 179 12.41 -5.92 6.65
C LEU A 179 13.13 -5.24 5.47
N ASN A 180 13.94 -6.01 4.75
CA ASN A 180 14.59 -5.55 3.54
C ASN A 180 13.54 -5.29 2.44
N PRO A 181 13.55 -4.10 1.81
CA PRO A 181 12.53 -3.70 0.85
C PRO A 181 12.63 -4.44 -0.51
N LYS A 182 13.66 -5.24 -0.73
CA LYS A 182 13.88 -6.04 -1.95
C LYS A 182 13.30 -7.45 -1.83
N ASN A 183 13.46 -8.09 -0.68
CA ASN A 183 13.24 -9.54 -0.51
C ASN A 183 12.53 -9.94 0.80
N LEU A 184 12.15 -8.98 1.64
CA LEU A 184 11.51 -9.21 2.95
C LEU A 184 12.36 -10.01 3.96
N GLU A 185 13.68 -10.08 3.78
CA GLU A 185 14.58 -10.59 4.82
C GLU A 185 14.53 -9.70 6.06
N ILE A 186 14.60 -10.29 7.25
CA ILE A 186 14.57 -9.55 8.51
C ILE A 186 15.95 -8.92 8.71
N ILE A 187 15.99 -7.59 8.82
CA ILE A 187 17.19 -6.81 9.11
C ILE A 187 17.40 -6.70 10.62
N SER A 188 16.33 -6.40 11.35
CA SER A 188 16.34 -6.27 12.80
C SER A 188 14.97 -6.57 13.40
N GLU A 189 14.96 -6.99 14.66
CA GLU A 189 13.76 -7.30 15.42
C GLU A 189 13.89 -6.91 16.89
N ASP A 190 12.77 -6.50 17.49
CA ASP A 190 12.59 -6.28 18.93
C ASP A 190 11.25 -6.91 19.31
N ILE A 191 11.29 -7.91 20.19
CA ILE A 191 10.12 -8.67 20.63
C ILE A 191 9.96 -8.51 22.14
N LYS A 192 8.81 -7.98 22.55
CA LYS A 192 8.45 -7.78 23.95
C LYS A 192 7.19 -8.56 24.29
N ILE A 193 7.29 -9.44 25.27
CA ILE A 193 6.16 -10.26 25.75
C ILE A 193 5.96 -9.97 27.24
N LYS A 194 4.72 -9.66 27.63
CA LYS A 194 4.30 -9.34 29.01
C LYS A 194 3.06 -10.09 29.44
#